data_AF-A0A3D3W2E0-F1
#
_entry.id   AF-A0A3D3W2E0-F1
#
_cell.length_a   1.000
_cell.length_b   1.000
_cell.length_c   1.000
_cell.angle_alpha   90.00
_cell.angle_beta   90.00
_cell.angle_gamma   90.00
#
_symmetry.space_group_name_H-M   'P 1'
#
loop_
_entity.id
_entity.type
_entity.pdbx_description
1 polymer ?
#
loop_
_entity_poly.entity_id
_entity_poly.type
_entity_poly.pdbx_seq_one_letter_code
_entity_poly.pdbx_strand_id
1 'polypeptide(L)' 'MGSPTRLGGATSISKLRGQLYEYRGATVLATYHPSYLLRTPAAKKDVWEDMKLLMRQRGVELS' A
#
# COMPACT_ATOMS: atom_id res chain seq x y z
N MET A 1 18.10 -22.27 2.52
CA MET A 1 17.09 -21.29 2.98
C MET A 1 16.90 -20.28 1.87
N GLY A 2 15.87 -20.45 1.03
CA GLY A 2 15.62 -19.60 -0.12
C GLY A 2 14.65 -18.47 0.22
N SER A 3 15.10 -17.22 0.08
CA SER A 3 14.26 -16.04 0.14
C SER A 3 13.23 -16.07 -0.99
N PRO A 4 11.92 -15.91 -0.74
CA PRO A 4 10.98 -15.73 -1.83
C PRO A 4 11.08 -14.28 -2.35
N THR A 5 12.10 -14.02 -3.17
CA THR A 5 12.12 -12.83 -4.03
C THR A 5 11.26 -13.11 -5.26
N ARG A 6 9.95 -13.00 -5.08
CA ARG A 6 8.95 -12.92 -6.14
C ARG A 6 7.71 -12.24 -5.56
N LEU A 7 7.46 -10.98 -5.91
CA LEU A 7 6.08 -10.46 -5.94
C LEU A 7 5.44 -10.96 -7.25
N GLY A 8 5.43 -12.28 -7.42
CA GLY A 8 4.95 -12.97 -8.60
C GLY A 8 3.61 -13.61 -8.29
N GLY A 9 2.54 -12.94 -8.69
CA GLY A 9 1.18 -13.47 -8.61
C GLY A 9 0.20 -12.39 -9.02
N ALA A 10 -0.80 -12.78 -9.80
CA ALA A 10 -1.96 -11.96 -10.17
C ALA A 10 -2.84 -11.66 -8.93
N THR A 11 -2.23 -11.15 -7.87
CA THR A 11 -2.89 -10.72 -6.66
C THR A 11 -3.48 -9.36 -6.98
N SER A 12 -4.81 -9.27 -6.95
CA SER A 12 -5.48 -7.99 -7.16
C SER A 12 -4.91 -6.97 -6.19
N ILE A 13 -4.71 -5.73 -6.67
CA ILE A 13 -4.27 -4.62 -5.81
C ILE A 13 -5.20 -4.47 -4.60
N SER A 14 -6.46 -4.89 -4.75
CA SER A 14 -7.49 -5.03 -3.71
C SER A 14 -7.08 -5.88 -2.51
N LYS A 15 -6.21 -6.89 -2.70
CA LYS A 15 -5.68 -7.77 -1.64
C LYS A 15 -4.31 -7.33 -1.11
N LEU A 16 -3.56 -6.54 -1.89
CA LEU A 16 -2.23 -6.05 -1.49
C LEU A 16 -2.30 -4.75 -0.69
N ARG A 17 -3.31 -3.93 -0.93
CA ARG A 17 -3.60 -2.71 -0.17
C ARG A 17 -3.93 -2.97 1.30
N GLY A 18 -3.74 -1.97 2.16
CA GLY A 18 -3.95 -2.09 3.61
C GLY A 18 -2.87 -2.89 4.33
N GLN A 19 -1.81 -3.29 3.64
CA GLN A 19 -0.66 -3.99 4.20
C GLN A 19 0.64 -3.27 3.83
N LEU A 20 1.59 -3.31 4.76
CA LEU A 20 2.94 -2.81 4.57
C LEU A 20 3.84 -3.98 4.21
N TYR A 21 4.67 -3.78 3.20
CA TYR A 21 5.63 -4.78 2.75
C TYR A 21 7.04 -4.26 2.95
N GLU A 22 7.98 -5.15 3.19
CA GLU A 22 9.40 -4.83 3.14
C GLU A 22 9.96 -5.23 1.79
N TYR A 23 10.52 -4.25 1.08
CA TYR A 23 11.19 -4.48 -0.18
C TYR A 23 12.57 -3.84 -0.16
N ARG A 24 13.61 -4.68 -0.24
CA ARG A 24 15.02 -4.25 -0.28
C ARG A 24 15.41 -3.28 0.85
N GLY A 25 14.91 -3.53 2.06
CA GLY A 25 15.18 -2.68 3.24
C GLY A 25 14.35 -1.41 3.32
N ALA A 26 13.40 -1.20 2.40
CA ALA A 26 12.43 -0.10 2.48
C ALA A 26 11.03 -0.65 2.78
N THR A 27 10.29 0.03 3.67
CA THR A 27 8.87 -0.22 3.83
C THR A 27 8.09 0.40 2.67
N VAL A 28 7.37 -0.43 1.92
CA VAL A 28 6.53 -0.04 0.80
C VAL A 28 5.07 -0.33 1.10
N LEU A 29 4.20 0.60 0.70
CA LEU A 29 2.75 0.48 0.82
C LEU A 29 2.17 0.34 -0.59
N ALA A 30 1.44 -0.74 -0.83
CA ALA A 30 0.72 -0.91 -2.09
C ALA A 30 -0.59 -0.12 -2.06
N THR A 31 -0.83 0.74 -3.04
CA THR A 31 -2.07 1.53 -3.15
C THR A 31 -2.54 1.65 -4.60
N TYR A 32 -3.72 2.25 -4.82
CA TYR A 32 -4.26 2.42 -6.17
C TYR A 32 -3.46 3.42 -7.00
N HIS A 33 -3.34 3.14 -8.30
CA HIS A 33 -2.70 4.05 -9.24
C HIS A 33 -3.54 5.35 -9.39
N PRO A 34 -2.91 6.54 -9.52
CA PRO A 34 -3.63 7.81 -9.62
C PRO A 34 -4.68 7.87 -10.74
N SER A 35 -4.42 7.20 -11.88
CA SER A 35 -5.41 7.13 -12.98
C SER A 35 -6.69 6.38 -12.61
N TYR A 36 -6.64 5.44 -11.64
CA TYR A 36 -7.82 4.76 -11.11
C TYR A 36 -8.63 5.69 -10.20
N LEU A 37 -7.95 6.53 -9.41
CA LEU A 37 -8.61 7.51 -8.54
C LEU A 37 -9.40 8.57 -9.33
N LEU A 38 -8.91 8.94 -10.53
CA LEU A 38 -9.62 9.86 -11.42
C LEU A 38 -10.95 9.28 -11.93
N ARG A 39 -11.03 7.95 -12.07
CA ARG A 39 -12.24 7.24 -12.54
C ARG A 39 -13.17 6.86 -11.40
N THR A 40 -12.62 6.61 -10.21
CA THR A 40 -13.37 6.16 -9.03
C THR A 40 -13.01 7.02 -7.82
N PRO A 41 -13.69 8.17 -7.64
CA PRO A 41 -13.39 9.10 -6.54
C PRO A 41 -13.54 8.47 -5.15
N ALA A 42 -14.46 7.50 -5.00
CA ALA A 42 -14.68 6.78 -3.74
C ALA A 42 -13.42 6.05 -3.24
N ALA A 43 -12.56 5.58 -4.16
CA ALA A 43 -11.33 4.88 -3.82
C ALA A 43 -10.29 5.81 -3.16
N LYS A 44 -10.46 7.14 -3.24
CA LYS A 44 -9.59 8.11 -2.57
C LYS A 44 -9.64 7.96 -1.05
N LYS A 45 -10.81 7.65 -0.50
CA LYS A 45 -10.98 7.41 0.94
C LYS A 45 -10.09 6.26 1.39
N ASP A 46 -10.09 5.18 0.62
CA ASP A 46 -9.31 4.03 1.00
C ASP A 46 -7.79 4.27 0.88
N VAL A 47 -7.34 4.99 -0.15
CA VAL A 47 -5.93 5.40 -0.28
C VAL A 47 -5.51 6.26 0.90
N TRP A 48 -6.41 7.11 1.40
CA TRP A 48 -6.16 7.90 2.59
C TRP A 48 -6.03 7.05 3.87
N GLU A 49 -6.81 5.99 4.01
CA GLU A 49 -6.63 5.01 5.10
C GLU A 49 -5.28 4.31 5.01
N ASP A 50 -4.86 3.90 3.80
CA ASP A 50 -3.56 3.29 3.56
C ASP A 50 -2.42 4.26 3.96
N MET A 51 -2.52 5.54 3.62
CA MET A 51 -1.53 6.55 4.02
C MET A 51 -1.49 6.75 5.53
N LYS A 52 -2.64 6.80 6.22
CA LYS A 52 -2.68 6.88 7.68
C LYS A 52 -2.01 5.68 8.35
N LEU A 53 -2.16 4.47 7.78
CA LEU A 53 -1.46 3.28 8.25
C LEU A 53 0.07 3.46 8.17
N LEU A 54 0.57 3.97 7.04
CA LEU A 54 1.99 4.27 6.87
C LEU A 54 2.48 5.34 7.86
N MET A 55 1.69 6.39 8.09
CA MET A 55 2.05 7.46 9.04
C MET A 55 2.11 6.94 10.48
N ARG A 56 1.14 6.11 10.88
CA ARG A 56 1.16 5.42 12.18
C ARG A 56 2.39 4.53 12.32
N GLN A 57 2.74 3.76 11.28
CA GLN A 57 3.92 2.91 11.30
C GLN A 57 5.22 3.71 11.41
N ARG A 58 5.28 4.88 10.77
CA ARG A 58 6.44 5.79 10.86
C ARG A 58 6.46 6.64 12.13
N GLY A 59 5.47 6.51 13.02
CA GLY A 59 5.38 7.31 14.25
C GLY A 59 5.10 8.79 14.00
N VAL A 60 4.51 9.13 12.85
CA VAL A 60 4.12 10.51 12.53
C VAL A 60 2.73 10.74 13.13
N GLU A 61 2.66 11.44 14.25
CA GLU A 61 1.39 11.91 14.81
C GLU A 61 0.81 13.01 13.89
N LEU A 62 -0.34 12.71 13.30
CA LEU A 62 -1.19 13.71 12.67
C LEU A 62 -1.93 14.44 13.79
N SER A 63 -1.37 15.56 14.24
CA SER A 63 -2.01 16.48 15.18
C SER A 63 -3.03 17.39 14.50
#